data_AF-X1MIC3-F1
#
_entry.id   AF-X1MIC3-F1
#
_cell.length_a   1.000
_cell.length_b   1.000
_cell.length_c   1.000
_cell.angle_alpha   90.00
_cell.angle_beta   90.00
_cell.angle_gamma   90.00
#
_symmetry.space_group_name_H-M   'P 1'
#
loop_
_entity.id
_entity.type
_entity.pdbx_description
1 polymer ?
#
loop_
_entity_poly.entity_id
_entity_poly.type
_entity_poly.pdbx_seq_one_letter_code
_entity_poly.pdbx_strand_id
1 'polypeptide(L)'
;MSLKKIFNFIPEVRAPEEKKLDFKVKLKWTIVILIAFFVLANISLFGLSENALSRFEYLAIILATEFGSIISLGIGPIVMASIILQLLTGAGVINIDTNTTEGKKLFQGIQKLLVFFFIIVEALIYVLMQGLQAMPGFTFIMILQLI
;
A
#
# COMPACT_ATOMS: atom_id res chain seq x y z
N MET A 1 9.20 -17.72 18.78
CA MET A 1 9.40 -18.16 17.37
C MET A 1 9.63 -16.90 16.54
N SER A 2 10.85 -16.67 16.05
CA SER A 2 11.28 -15.32 15.63
C SER A 2 10.52 -14.82 14.40
N LEU A 3 9.85 -13.65 14.51
CA LEU A 3 9.24 -12.91 13.40
C LEU A 3 10.19 -12.77 12.19
N LYS A 4 11.51 -12.79 12.44
CA LYS A 4 12.56 -12.81 11.41
C LYS A 4 12.41 -13.94 10.39
N LYS A 5 11.86 -15.10 10.76
CA LYS A 5 11.61 -16.20 9.79
C LYS A 5 10.51 -15.85 8.79
N ILE A 6 9.51 -15.07 9.20
CA ILE A 6 8.40 -14.64 8.33
C ILE A 6 8.92 -13.63 7.31
N PHE A 7 9.80 -12.71 7.72
CA PHE A 7 10.36 -11.69 6.82
C PHE A 7 11.11 -12.28 5.62
N ASN A 8 11.74 -13.45 5.78
CA ASN A 8 12.45 -14.13 4.68
C ASN A 8 11.52 -14.62 3.56
N PHE A 9 10.21 -14.76 3.82
CA PHE A 9 9.24 -15.15 2.80
C PHE A 9 8.66 -13.95 2.04
N ILE A 10 8.90 -12.73 2.52
CA ILE A 10 8.35 -11.53 1.90
C ILE A 10 9.32 -11.04 0.83
N PRO A 11 8.88 -10.89 -0.44
CA PRO A 11 9.75 -10.41 -1.49
C PRO A 11 10.25 -8.98 -1.22
N GLU A 12 11.47 -8.71 -1.66
CA GLU A 12 12.11 -7.41 -1.54
C GLU A 12 12.90 -7.07 -2.82
N VAL A 13 12.89 -5.79 -3.17
CA VAL A 13 13.66 -5.28 -4.31
C VAL A 13 15.14 -5.25 -3.93
N ARG A 14 15.98 -5.89 -4.74
CA ARG A 14 17.43 -5.87 -4.52
C ARG A 14 17.96 -4.45 -4.68
N ALA A 15 18.86 -4.05 -3.78
CA ALA A 15 19.61 -2.81 -3.94
C ALA A 15 20.41 -2.83 -5.26
N PRO A 16 20.56 -1.68 -5.93
CA PRO A 16 21.36 -1.58 -7.15
C PRO A 16 22.82 -1.98 -6.87
N GLU A 17 23.43 -2.69 -7.82
CA GLU A 17 24.83 -3.16 -7.70
C GLU A 17 25.84 -2.00 -7.79
N GLU A 18 25.46 -0.94 -8.49
CA GLU A 18 26.27 0.27 -8.62
C GLU A 18 26.28 1.09 -7.33
N LYS A 19 27.47 1.37 -6.79
CA LYS A 19 27.63 2.23 -5.59
C LYS A 19 27.10 3.64 -5.79
N LYS A 20 27.09 4.15 -7.03
CA LYS A 20 26.55 5.46 -7.40
C LYS A 20 25.83 5.36 -8.73
N LEU A 21 24.50 5.39 -8.67
CA LEU A 21 23.65 5.48 -9.85
C LEU A 21 23.68 6.90 -10.43
N ASP A 22 23.85 7.00 -11.75
CA ASP A 22 23.75 8.25 -12.48
C ASP A 22 22.34 8.87 -12.38
N PHE A 23 22.26 10.20 -12.41
CA PHE A 23 21.00 10.92 -12.30
C PHE A 23 20.02 10.55 -13.42
N LYS A 24 20.52 10.37 -14.66
CA LYS A 24 19.68 10.01 -15.81
C LYS A 24 19.02 8.65 -15.62
N VAL A 25 19.70 7.70 -14.99
CA VAL A 25 19.16 6.36 -14.68
C VAL A 25 18.04 6.47 -13.66
N LYS A 26 18.24 7.23 -12.57
CA LYS A 26 17.20 7.47 -11.56
C LYS A 26 15.96 8.13 -12.17
N LEU A 27 16.18 9.19 -12.96
CA LEU A 27 15.10 9.92 -13.63
C LEU A 27 14.30 9.01 -14.58
N LYS A 28 14.99 8.18 -15.36
CA LYS A 28 14.34 7.20 -16.25
C LYS A 28 13.42 6.25 -15.46
N TRP A 29 13.90 5.68 -14.36
CA TRP A 29 13.07 4.78 -13.53
C TRP A 29 11.89 5.50 -12.89
N THR A 30 12.07 6.72 -12.39
CA THR A 30 10.98 7.52 -11.84
C THR A 30 9.89 7.77 -12.89
N ILE A 31 10.26 8.16 -14.11
CA ILE A 31 9.29 8.41 -15.19
C ILE A 31 8.55 7.12 -15.57
N VAL A 32 9.25 5.98 -15.65
CA VAL A 32 8.63 4.69 -15.96
C VAL A 32 7.58 4.31 -14.92
N ILE A 33 7.89 4.42 -13.63
CA ILE A 33 6.95 4.12 -12.55
C ILE A 33 5.79 5.12 -12.53
N LEU A 34 6.06 6.40 -12.80
CA LEU A 34 5.01 7.42 -12.88
C LEU A 34 4.02 7.13 -14.00
N ILE A 35 4.49 6.75 -15.19
CA ILE A 35 3.62 6.36 -16.31
C ILE A 35 2.80 5.13 -15.93
N ALA A 36 3.44 4.10 -15.34
CA ALA A 36 2.73 2.91 -14.89
C ALA A 36 1.63 3.25 -13.87
N PHE A 37 1.92 4.14 -12.91
CA PHE A 37 0.93 4.62 -11.94
C PHE A 37 -0.28 5.27 -12.63
N PHE A 38 -0.06 6.19 -13.57
CA PHE A 38 -1.16 6.84 -14.30
C PHE A 38 -1.95 5.86 -15.17
N VAL A 39 -1.30 4.86 -15.77
CA VAL A 39 -2.01 3.80 -16.50
C VAL A 39 -2.93 3.05 -15.55
N LEU A 40 -2.44 2.62 -14.38
CA LEU A 40 -3.26 1.91 -13.39
C LEU A 40 -4.41 2.77 -12.83
N ALA A 41 -4.20 4.08 -12.66
CA ALA A 41 -5.24 5.03 -12.25
C ALA A 41 -6.41 5.11 -13.23
N ASN A 42 -6.18 4.83 -14.51
CA ASN A 42 -7.21 4.88 -15.55
C ASN A 42 -7.88 3.52 -15.79
N ILE A 43 -7.46 2.44 -15.12
CA ILE A 43 -8.10 1.14 -15.24
C ILE A 43 -9.19 1.02 -14.17
N SER A 44 -10.45 1.09 -14.58
CA SER A 44 -11.61 0.92 -13.70
C SER A 44 -11.74 -0.51 -13.18
N LEU A 45 -12.23 -0.64 -11.94
CA LEU A 45 -12.54 -1.93 -11.33
C LEU A 45 -13.66 -2.65 -12.08
N PHE A 46 -13.46 -3.93 -12.33
CA PHE A 46 -14.50 -4.78 -12.89
C PHE A 46 -15.58 -5.06 -11.85
N GLY A 47 -16.84 -4.99 -12.24
CA GLY A 47 -17.96 -5.24 -11.33
C GLY A 47 -18.41 -4.03 -10.50
N LEU A 48 -17.87 -2.83 -10.79
CA LEU A 48 -18.27 -1.58 -10.14
C LEU A 48 -19.65 -1.12 -10.62
N SER A 49 -20.57 -0.83 -9.71
CA SER A 49 -21.82 -0.15 -10.05
C SER A 49 -21.62 1.37 -10.12
N GLU A 50 -22.63 2.11 -10.58
CA GLU A 50 -22.63 3.59 -10.53
C GLU A 50 -22.41 4.04 -9.08
N ASN A 51 -21.19 4.50 -8.80
CA ASN A 51 -20.78 4.95 -7.48
C ASN A 51 -20.95 6.45 -7.34
N ALA A 52 -21.40 6.89 -6.17
CA ALA A 52 -21.21 8.25 -5.71
C ALA A 52 -19.76 8.44 -5.21
N LEU A 53 -18.78 8.32 -6.13
CA LEU A 53 -17.33 8.48 -5.84
C LEU A 53 -16.98 9.88 -5.31
N SER A 54 -17.83 10.87 -5.56
CA SER A 54 -17.64 12.27 -5.17
C SER A 54 -17.47 12.48 -3.67
N ARG A 55 -17.94 11.54 -2.83
CA ARG A 55 -17.79 11.65 -1.36
C ARG A 55 -16.35 11.43 -0.88
N PHE A 56 -15.49 10.87 -1.70
CA PHE A 56 -14.13 10.50 -1.32
C PHE A 56 -13.04 11.37 -1.95
N GLU A 57 -13.38 12.46 -2.64
CA GLU A 57 -12.39 13.30 -3.34
C GLU A 57 -11.26 13.80 -2.42
N TYR A 58 -11.58 14.27 -1.21
CA TYR A 58 -10.55 14.71 -0.26
C TYR A 58 -9.67 13.55 0.22
N LEU A 59 -10.26 12.38 0.45
CA LEU A 59 -9.52 11.18 0.83
C LEU A 59 -8.61 10.73 -0.32
N ALA A 60 -9.09 10.84 -1.56
CA ALA A 60 -8.36 10.49 -2.78
C ALA A 60 -7.06 11.28 -2.92
N ILE A 61 -7.13 12.60 -2.65
CA ILE A 61 -5.97 13.50 -2.68
C ILE A 61 -4.92 13.07 -1.65
N ILE A 62 -5.33 12.77 -0.42
CA ILE A 62 -4.40 12.39 0.66
C ILE A 62 -3.77 11.02 0.41
N LEU A 63 -4.58 10.07 -0.07
CA LEU A 63 -4.16 8.69 -0.31
C LEU A 63 -3.52 8.48 -1.69
N ALA A 64 -3.37 9.54 -2.49
CA ALA A 64 -2.84 9.48 -3.85
C ALA A 64 -3.50 8.34 -4.66
N THR A 65 -4.83 8.35 -4.69
CA THR A 65 -5.65 7.29 -5.32
C THR A 65 -6.70 7.89 -6.24
N GLU A 66 -7.19 7.06 -7.16
CA GLU A 66 -8.41 7.30 -7.93
C GLU A 66 -9.44 6.23 -7.53
N PHE A 67 -10.45 6.61 -6.73
CA PHE A 67 -11.47 5.67 -6.27
C PHE A 67 -12.28 5.13 -7.45
N GLY A 68 -12.44 3.81 -7.51
CA GLY A 68 -13.07 3.10 -8.63
C GLY A 68 -12.08 2.56 -9.66
N SER A 69 -10.78 2.85 -9.51
CA SER A 69 -9.70 2.24 -10.30
C SER A 69 -9.00 1.09 -9.55
N ILE A 70 -8.09 0.39 -10.23
CA ILE A 70 -7.22 -0.64 -9.59
C ILE A 70 -6.42 -0.06 -8.41
N ILE A 71 -6.08 1.23 -8.45
CA ILE A 71 -5.31 1.86 -7.36
C ILE A 71 -6.19 2.45 -6.26
N SER A 72 -7.46 2.05 -6.12
CA SER A 72 -8.42 2.64 -5.15
C SER A 72 -7.95 2.67 -3.69
N LEU A 73 -7.00 1.81 -3.30
CA LEU A 73 -6.35 1.83 -1.97
C LEU A 73 -5.23 2.90 -1.86
N GLY A 74 -4.61 3.23 -3.00
CA GLY A 74 -3.50 4.18 -3.09
C GLY A 74 -2.33 3.82 -2.19
N ILE A 75 -1.80 4.84 -1.50
CA ILE A 75 -0.73 4.67 -0.50
C ILE A 75 -1.28 4.40 0.92
N GLY A 76 -2.61 4.33 1.09
CA GLY A 76 -3.28 4.21 2.39
C GLY A 76 -2.71 3.12 3.30
N PRO A 77 -2.63 1.87 2.82
CA PRO A 77 -2.11 0.77 3.65
C PRO A 77 -0.68 1.00 4.13
N ILE A 78 0.16 1.61 3.29
CA ILE A 78 1.57 1.88 3.57
C ILE A 78 1.71 2.98 4.63
N VAL A 79 0.96 4.07 4.45
CA VAL A 79 0.98 5.21 5.36
C VAL A 79 0.39 4.82 6.72
N MET A 80 -0.73 4.10 6.77
CA MET A 80 -1.33 3.66 8.02
C MET A 80 -0.44 2.69 8.80
N ALA A 81 0.13 1.69 8.13
CA ALA A 81 1.11 0.78 8.75
C ALA A 81 2.28 1.57 9.36
N SER A 82 2.79 2.57 8.65
CA SER A 82 3.88 3.42 9.12
C SER A 82 3.48 4.25 10.34
N ILE A 83 2.34 4.96 10.28
CA ILE A 83 1.87 5.83 11.36
C ILE A 83 1.65 5.03 12.64
N ILE A 84 0.97 3.88 12.54
CA ILE A 84 0.68 3.05 13.71
C ILE A 84 1.97 2.52 14.33
N LEU A 85 2.90 2.00 13.52
CA LEU A 85 4.17 1.50 14.05
C LEU A 85 5.05 2.61 14.64
N GLN A 86 5.07 3.80 14.02
CA GLN A 86 5.75 4.98 14.55
C GLN A 86 5.14 5.43 15.89
N LEU A 87 3.81 5.45 16.01
CA LEU A 87 3.13 5.80 17.27
C LEU A 87 3.43 4.78 18.38
N LEU A 88 3.38 3.48 18.07
CA LEU A 88 3.65 2.42 19.06
C LEU A 88 5.11 2.42 19.53
N THR A 89 6.05 2.69 18.63
CA THR A 89 7.48 2.80 18.98
C THR A 89 7.79 4.10 19.72
N GLY A 90 7.23 5.22 19.27
CA GLY A 90 7.40 6.53 19.91
C GLY A 90 6.77 6.60 21.30
N ALA A 91 5.66 5.91 21.54
CA ALA A 91 5.03 5.79 22.86
C ALA A 91 5.75 4.78 23.79
N GLY A 92 6.80 4.10 23.32
CA GLY A 92 7.53 3.10 24.10
C GLY A 92 6.80 1.77 24.31
N VAL A 93 5.64 1.56 23.66
CA VAL A 93 4.87 0.31 23.74
C VAL A 93 5.64 -0.84 23.06
N ILE A 94 6.28 -0.54 21.92
CA ILE A 94 7.16 -1.48 21.23
C ILE A 94 8.55 -0.88 21.18
N ASN A 95 9.52 -1.53 21.83
CA ASN A 95 10.89 -1.04 21.86
C ASN A 95 11.70 -1.57 20.66
N ILE A 96 11.83 -0.75 19.60
CA ILE A 96 12.65 -1.03 18.43
C ILE A 96 13.67 0.10 18.26
N ASP A 97 14.95 -0.22 18.39
CA ASP A 97 16.02 0.76 18.15
C ASP A 97 16.33 0.91 16.66
N THR A 98 15.71 1.91 16.04
CA THR A 98 15.88 2.25 14.63
C THR A 98 17.24 2.89 14.30
N ASN A 99 18.14 3.10 15.27
CA ASN A 99 19.51 3.53 15.00
C ASN A 99 20.40 2.35 14.56
N THR A 100 20.04 1.14 14.96
CA THR A 100 20.77 -0.08 14.59
C THR A 100 20.31 -0.64 13.24
N THR A 101 21.22 -1.28 12.51
CA THR A 101 20.88 -1.98 11.25
C THR A 101 19.83 -3.08 11.48
N GLU A 102 19.93 -3.80 12.60
CA GLU A 102 18.97 -4.84 13.01
C GLU A 102 17.58 -4.27 13.28
N GLY A 103 17.49 -3.16 14.03
CA GLY A 103 16.20 -2.54 14.35
C GLY A 103 15.53 -1.88 13.14
N LYS A 104 16.29 -1.29 12.21
CA LYS A 104 15.74 -0.82 10.92
C LYS A 104 15.13 -1.96 10.12
N LYS A 105 15.82 -3.11 10.04
CA LYS A 105 15.30 -4.30 9.36
C LYS A 105 14.04 -4.84 10.04
N LEU A 106 14.01 -4.88 11.37
CA LEU A 106 12.85 -5.31 12.14
C LEU A 106 11.65 -4.37 11.90
N PHE A 107 11.87 -3.06 11.96
CA PHE A 107 10.85 -2.06 11.71
C PHE A 107 10.25 -2.21 10.30
N GLN A 108 11.10 -2.29 9.28
CA GLN A 108 10.67 -2.47 7.89
C GLN A 108 9.94 -3.80 7.68
N GLY A 109 10.40 -4.88 8.30
CA GLY A 109 9.76 -6.19 8.24
C GLY A 109 8.35 -6.18 8.86
N ILE A 110 8.21 -5.60 10.05
CA ILE A 110 6.90 -5.46 10.72
C ILE A 110 5.99 -4.53 9.92
N GLN A 111 6.50 -3.39 9.47
CA GLN A 111 5.76 -2.44 8.66
C GLN A 111 5.17 -3.14 7.42
N LYS A 112 5.98 -3.92 6.68
CA LYS A 112 5.53 -4.62 5.49
C LYS A 112 4.43 -5.65 5.78
N LEU A 113 4.52 -6.37 6.91
CA LEU A 113 3.42 -7.25 7.37
C LEU A 113 2.14 -6.47 7.66
N LEU A 114 2.26 -5.32 8.32
CA LEU A 114 1.12 -4.45 8.57
C LEU A 114 0.54 -3.90 7.28
N VAL A 115 1.35 -3.59 6.26
CA VAL A 115 0.86 -3.18 4.93
C VAL A 115 -0.06 -4.24 4.33
N PHE A 116 0.36 -5.51 4.30
CA PHE A 116 -0.50 -6.58 3.77
C PHE A 116 -1.78 -6.74 4.58
N PHE A 117 -1.70 -6.60 5.91
CA PHE A 117 -2.89 -6.60 6.76
C PHE A 117 -3.85 -5.46 6.39
N PHE A 118 -3.35 -4.23 6.22
CA PHE A 118 -4.17 -3.08 5.86
C PHE A 118 -4.72 -3.15 4.44
N ILE A 119 -3.99 -3.71 3.48
CA ILE A 119 -4.52 -3.97 2.12
C ILE A 119 -5.81 -4.80 2.22
N ILE A 120 -5.78 -5.90 2.97
CA ILE A 120 -6.94 -6.78 3.13
C ILE A 120 -8.07 -6.05 3.88
N VAL A 121 -7.75 -5.39 5.00
CA VAL A 121 -8.75 -4.71 5.83
C VAL A 121 -9.42 -3.55 5.09
N GLU A 122 -8.66 -2.68 4.44
CA GLU A 122 -9.21 -1.56 3.67
C GLU A 122 -10.01 -2.05 2.45
N ALA A 123 -9.52 -3.07 1.73
CA ALA A 123 -10.27 -3.65 0.61
C ALA A 123 -11.64 -4.17 1.06
N LEU A 124 -11.69 -4.89 2.19
CA LEU A 124 -12.93 -5.35 2.79
C LEU A 124 -13.83 -4.18 3.21
N ILE A 125 -13.27 -3.17 3.90
CA ILE A 125 -14.03 -2.00 4.37
C ILE A 125 -14.63 -1.22 3.20
N TYR A 126 -13.83 -0.88 2.20
CA TYR A 126 -14.30 -0.07 1.07
C TYR A 126 -15.41 -0.78 0.30
N VAL A 127 -15.32 -2.10 0.08
CA VAL A 127 -16.36 -2.82 -0.66
C VAL A 127 -17.59 -3.13 0.21
N LEU A 128 -17.41 -3.63 1.44
CA LEU A 128 -18.53 -4.02 2.30
C LEU A 128 -19.31 -2.84 2.87
N MET A 129 -18.64 -1.71 3.14
CA MET A 129 -19.30 -0.48 3.57
C MET A 129 -19.84 0.36 2.40
N GLN A 130 -19.84 -0.20 1.18
CA GLN A 130 -20.36 0.45 -0.03
C GLN A 130 -19.63 1.74 -0.42
N GLY A 131 -18.38 1.92 0.01
CA GLY A 131 -17.50 2.98 -0.51
C GLY A 131 -17.10 2.72 -1.97
N LEU A 132 -16.91 1.44 -2.32
CA LEU A 132 -16.82 0.91 -3.67
C LEU A 132 -17.96 -0.08 -3.85
N GLN A 133 -19.09 0.39 -4.37
CA GLN A 133 -20.27 -0.46 -4.53
C GLN A 133 -20.05 -1.46 -5.66
N ALA A 134 -20.07 -2.74 -5.30
CA ALA A 134 -20.07 -3.84 -6.24
C ALA A 134 -21.47 -4.11 -6.78
N MET A 135 -21.55 -4.41 -8.08
CA MET A 135 -22.74 -5.01 -8.67
C MET A 135 -23.10 -6.32 -7.93
N PRO A 136 -24.39 -6.66 -7.81
CA PRO A 136 -24.82 -7.90 -7.16
C PRO A 136 -24.08 -9.12 -7.73
N GLY A 137 -23.44 -9.89 -6.84
CA GLY A 137 -22.64 -11.07 -7.21
C GLY A 137 -21.16 -10.83 -7.50
N PHE A 138 -20.71 -9.57 -7.60
CA PHE A 138 -19.31 -9.22 -7.90
C PHE A 138 -18.48 -8.79 -6.69
N THR A 139 -19.07 -8.75 -5.49
CA THR A 139 -18.42 -8.31 -4.24
C THR A 139 -17.07 -8.99 -4.00
N PHE A 140 -17.01 -10.32 -4.12
CA PHE A 140 -15.78 -11.08 -3.89
C PHE A 140 -14.70 -10.77 -4.94
N ILE A 141 -15.09 -10.67 -6.22
CA ILE A 141 -14.17 -10.35 -7.31
C ILE A 141 -13.62 -8.93 -7.15
N MET A 142 -14.44 -8.00 -6.68
CA MET A 142 -13.99 -6.62 -6.41
C MET A 142 -12.98 -6.56 -5.27
N ILE A 143 -13.23 -7.26 -4.17
CA ILE A 143 -12.27 -7.33 -3.05
C ILE A 143 -10.93 -7.92 -3.53
N LEU A 144 -10.97 -8.99 -4.33
CA LEU A 144 -9.75 -9.60 -4.87
C LEU A 144 -8.99 -8.72 -5.85
N GLN A 145 -9.65 -7.79 -6.55
CA GLN A 145 -8.95 -6.85 -7.43
C GLN A 145 -8.13 -5.80 -6.65
N LEU A 146 -8.48 -5.57 -5.39
CA LEU A 146 -7.82 -4.59 -4.52
C LEU A 146 -6.66 -5.20 -3.71
N ILE A 147 -6.64 -6.52 -3.52
CA ILE A 147 -5.62 -7.25 -2.74
C ILE A 147 -4.47 -7.68 -3.64
#